data_AF-A0A4D9CYX2-F1
#
_entry.id   AF-A0A4D9CYX2-F1
#
_cell.length_a   1.000
_cell.length_b   1.000
_cell.length_c   1.000
_cell.angle_alpha   90.00
_cell.angle_beta   90.00
_cell.angle_gamma   90.00
#
_symmetry.space_group_name_H-M   'P 1'
#
loop_
_entity.id
_entity.type
_entity.pdbx_description
1 polymer ?
#
loop_
_entity_poly.entity_id
_entity_poly.type
_entity_poly.pdbx_seq_one_letter_code
_entity_poly.pdbx_strand_id
1 'polypeptide(L)'
;MATKAQQKENLEKVTDYVEESVLDADRMAKAMSSLESDKSGARAAAAKLASSEWAAVKVNPKDVKFIVDELEVTSEAAEQALKESGGDVVKALQRLLP
;
A
#
# COMPACT_ATOMS: atom_id res chain seq x y z
N MET A 1 -22.62 3.33 -31.57
CA MET A 1 -23.32 2.84 -30.37
C MET A 1 -23.46 1.33 -30.51
N ALA A 2 -22.94 0.54 -29.57
CA ALA A 2 -23.16 -0.90 -29.59
C ALA A 2 -24.65 -1.17 -29.41
N THR A 3 -25.23 -2.02 -30.25
CA THR A 3 -26.65 -2.37 -30.19
C THR A 3 -26.93 -3.19 -28.92
N LYS A 4 -28.16 -3.13 -28.39
CA LYS A 4 -28.55 -3.92 -27.20
C LYS A 4 -28.27 -5.42 -27.36
N ALA A 5 -28.34 -5.93 -28.59
CA ALA A 5 -28.00 -7.31 -28.91
C ALA A 5 -26.50 -7.59 -28.68
N GLN A 6 -25.62 -6.68 -29.08
CA GLN A 6 -24.17 -6.81 -28.91
C GLN A 6 -23.75 -6.65 -27.43
N GLN A 7 -24.49 -5.86 -26.65
CA GLN A 7 -24.29 -5.77 -25.20
C GLN A 7 -24.69 -7.08 -24.50
N LYS A 8 -25.80 -7.70 -24.91
CA LYS A 8 -26.25 -9.00 -24.39
C LYS A 8 -25.25 -10.11 -24.72
N GLU A 9 -24.79 -10.17 -25.97
CA GLU A 9 -23.78 -11.14 -26.42
C GLU A 9 -22.44 -10.97 -25.67
N ASN A 10 -22.01 -9.74 -25.44
CA ASN A 10 -20.80 -9.49 -24.64
C ASN A 10 -20.96 -9.91 -23.18
N LEU A 11 -22.16 -9.73 -22.60
CA LEU A 11 -22.44 -10.16 -21.23
C LEU A 11 -22.40 -11.69 -21.13
N GLU A 12 -22.98 -12.38 -22.12
CA GLU A 12 -22.99 -13.85 -22.20
C GLU A 12 -21.56 -14.40 -22.33
N LYS A 13 -20.68 -13.76 -23.12
CA LYS A 13 -19.26 -14.14 -23.24
C LYS A 13 -18.44 -13.96 -21.96
N VAL A 14 -18.78 -13.00 -21.12
CA VAL A 14 -18.07 -12.75 -19.84
C VAL A 14 -18.49 -13.76 -18.77
N THR A 15 -19.73 -14.28 -18.85
CA THR A 15 -20.26 -15.25 -17.89
C THR A 15 -20.16 -16.69 -18.35
N ASP A 16 -19.64 -16.93 -19.56
CA ASP A 16 -19.49 -18.28 -20.09
C ASP A 16 -18.48 -19.06 -19.25
N TYR A 17 -18.75 -20.35 -19.07
CA TYR A 17 -17.87 -21.21 -18.29
C TYR A 17 -16.59 -21.50 -19.09
N VAL A 18 -15.44 -21.13 -18.52
CA VAL A 18 -14.13 -21.46 -19.07
C VAL A 18 -13.39 -22.34 -18.07
N GLU A 19 -12.89 -23.47 -18.54
CA GLU A 19 -12.03 -24.36 -17.75
C GLU A 19 -10.70 -23.65 -17.44
N GLU A 20 -10.27 -23.70 -16.18
CA GLU A 20 -9.02 -23.07 -15.75
C GLU A 20 -7.84 -23.69 -16.50
N SER A 21 -7.14 -22.89 -17.30
CA SER A 21 -5.96 -23.35 -18.02
C SER A 21 -4.82 -23.59 -17.03
N VAL A 22 -4.48 -24.86 -16.79
CA VAL A 22 -3.33 -25.24 -15.96
C VAL A 22 -2.05 -24.93 -16.73
N LEU A 23 -1.34 -23.89 -16.29
CA LEU A 23 0.02 -23.62 -16.73
C LEU A 23 0.99 -24.58 -16.02
N ASP A 24 2.11 -24.91 -16.67
CA ASP A 24 3.19 -25.71 -16.08
C ASP A 24 3.58 -25.18 -14.68
N ALA A 25 3.31 -25.98 -13.64
CA ALA A 25 3.51 -25.60 -12.25
C ALA A 25 4.98 -25.25 -11.96
N ASP A 26 5.92 -25.98 -12.56
CA ASP A 26 7.36 -25.71 -12.46
C ASP A 26 7.76 -24.36 -13.06
N ARG A 27 7.13 -23.98 -14.17
CA ARG A 27 7.37 -22.68 -14.82
C ARG A 27 6.80 -21.54 -13.99
N MET A 28 5.62 -21.74 -13.39
CA MET A 28 5.02 -20.76 -12.47
C MET A 28 5.86 -20.59 -11.21
N ALA A 29 6.31 -21.69 -10.59
CA ALA A 29 7.16 -21.66 -9.40
C ALA A 29 8.48 -20.93 -9.67
N LYS A 30 9.11 -21.20 -10.81
CA LYS A 30 10.35 -20.53 -11.23
C LYS A 30 10.14 -19.04 -11.51
N ALA A 31 9.06 -18.66 -12.20
CA ALA A 31 8.73 -17.27 -12.46
C ALA A 31 8.36 -16.50 -11.17
N MET A 32 7.64 -17.13 -10.23
CA MET A 32 7.32 -16.55 -8.92
C MET A 32 8.58 -16.37 -8.07
N SER A 33 9.51 -17.33 -8.10
CA SER A 33 10.80 -17.21 -7.42
C SER A 33 11.67 -16.11 -8.01
N SER A 34 11.69 -15.95 -9.33
CA SER A 34 12.34 -14.81 -9.99
C SER A 34 11.66 -13.48 -9.63
N LEU A 35 10.33 -13.42 -9.61
CA LEU A 35 9.59 -12.22 -9.22
C LEU A 35 9.80 -11.84 -7.76
N GLU A 36 9.89 -12.81 -6.86
CA GLU A 36 10.23 -12.59 -5.45
C GLU A 36 11.66 -12.05 -5.31
N SER A 37 12.59 -12.58 -6.11
CA SER A 37 13.97 -12.08 -6.17
C SER A 37 14.02 -10.64 -6.71
N ASP A 38 13.19 -10.29 -7.70
CA ASP A 38 13.14 -8.96 -8.33
C ASP A 38 12.33 -7.92 -7.52
N LYS A 39 11.25 -8.30 -6.85
CA LYS A 39 10.36 -7.36 -6.10
C LYS A 39 10.63 -7.27 -4.60
N SER A 40 11.27 -8.27 -3.97
CA SER A 40 11.27 -8.38 -2.50
C SER A 40 12.59 -7.98 -1.82
N GLY A 41 13.72 -7.95 -2.52
CA GLY A 41 15.01 -7.67 -1.88
C GLY A 41 15.17 -6.23 -1.35
N ALA A 42 14.83 -5.22 -2.16
CA ALA A 42 15.09 -3.83 -1.81
C ALA A 42 13.85 -3.11 -1.25
N ARG A 43 12.67 -3.32 -1.82
CA ARG A 43 11.46 -2.56 -1.46
C ARG A 43 10.76 -3.11 -0.22
N ALA A 44 10.66 -4.44 -0.09
CA ALA A 44 10.13 -5.06 1.11
C ALA A 44 11.13 -4.96 2.28
N ALA A 45 12.44 -5.07 2.04
CA ALA A 45 13.45 -4.78 3.06
C ALA A 45 13.44 -3.31 3.50
N ALA A 46 13.35 -2.34 2.57
CA ALA A 46 13.22 -0.93 2.92
C ALA A 46 11.94 -0.65 3.73
N ALA A 47 10.79 -1.26 3.35
CA ALA A 47 9.56 -1.15 4.13
C ALA A 47 9.69 -1.77 5.54
N LYS A 48 10.40 -2.90 5.66
CA LYS A 48 10.59 -3.62 6.93
C LYS A 48 11.62 -2.95 7.84
N LEU A 49 12.65 -2.32 7.26
CA LEU A 49 13.64 -1.49 7.97
C LEU A 49 13.01 -0.17 8.44
N ALA A 50 12.30 0.54 7.57
CA ALA A 50 11.55 1.74 7.93
C ALA A 50 10.54 1.47 9.05
N SER A 51 9.81 0.36 8.98
CA SER A 51 8.87 -0.05 10.03
C SER A 51 9.56 -0.35 11.37
N SER A 52 10.78 -0.91 11.37
CA SER A 52 11.50 -1.24 12.61
C SER A 52 12.10 -0.01 13.27
N GLU A 53 12.60 0.95 12.50
CA GLU A 53 13.08 2.23 13.02
C GLU A 53 11.93 3.07 13.58
N TRP A 54 10.76 3.08 12.92
CA TRP A 54 9.58 3.83 13.36
C TRP A 54 8.90 3.23 14.60
N ALA A 55 9.02 1.91 14.83
CA ALA A 55 8.47 1.26 16.00
C ALA A 55 9.20 1.62 17.31
N ALA A 56 10.46 2.05 17.23
CA ALA A 56 11.26 2.45 18.39
C ALA A 56 11.07 3.93 18.78
N VAL A 57 10.48 4.74 17.90
CA VAL A 57 10.26 6.18 18.14
C VAL A 57 9.11 6.35 19.13
N LYS A 58 9.44 6.76 20.35
CA LYS A 58 8.43 7.17 21.35
C LYS A 58 7.85 8.52 20.94
N VAL A 59 6.59 8.51 20.51
CA VAL A 59 5.84 9.72 20.15
C VAL A 59 5.11 10.25 21.37
N ASN A 60 5.12 11.56 21.59
CA ASN A 60 4.34 12.17 22.66
C ASN A 60 2.86 12.28 22.25
N PRO A 61 1.92 11.87 23.11
CA PRO A 61 0.49 11.97 22.81
C PRO A 61 -0.01 13.42 22.71
N LYS A 62 0.70 14.37 23.33
CA LYS A 62 0.38 15.81 23.21
C LYS A 62 0.63 16.33 21.80
N ASP A 63 1.71 15.88 21.16
CA ASP A 63 2.09 16.31 19.82
C ASP A 63 1.14 15.73 18.78
N VAL A 64 0.69 14.48 18.97
CA VAL A 64 -0.38 13.88 18.17
C VAL A 64 -1.66 14.69 18.28
N LYS A 65 -2.09 15.02 19.51
CA LYS A 65 -3.30 15.81 19.73
C LYS A 65 -3.21 17.20 19.11
N PHE A 66 -2.06 17.86 19.21
CA PHE A 66 -1.83 19.16 18.59
C PHE A 66 -1.97 19.10 17.07
N ILE A 67 -1.35 18.12 16.41
CA ILE A 67 -1.43 17.97 14.95
C ILE A 67 -2.85 17.65 14.50
N VAL A 68 -3.57 16.80 15.24
CA VAL A 68 -4.98 16.47 14.94
C VAL A 68 -5.88 17.70 15.06
N ASP A 69 -5.66 18.56 16.06
CA ASP A 69 -6.47 19.76 16.29
C ASP A 69 -6.19 20.86 15.24
N GLU A 70 -4.91 21.08 14.89
CA GLU A 70 -4.50 22.16 14.00
C GLU A 70 -4.67 21.83 12.50
N LEU A 71 -4.43 20.58 12.10
CA LEU A 71 -4.50 20.16 10.69
C LEU A 71 -5.74 19.33 10.36
N GLU A 72 -6.60 19.07 11.35
CA GLU A 72 -7.82 18.26 11.21
C GLU A 72 -7.58 16.89 10.53
N VAL A 73 -6.41 16.29 10.78
CA VAL A 73 -6.04 14.97 10.27
C VAL A 73 -6.44 13.86 11.23
N THR A 74 -6.49 12.61 10.73
CA THR A 74 -6.71 11.46 11.61
C THR A 74 -5.54 11.26 12.58
N SER A 75 -5.83 10.69 13.75
CA SER A 75 -4.79 10.36 14.74
C SER A 75 -3.72 9.43 14.18
N GLU A 76 -4.12 8.49 13.31
CA GLU A 76 -3.21 7.57 12.62
C GLU A 76 -2.25 8.31 11.69
N ALA A 77 -2.75 9.28 10.92
CA ALA A 77 -1.93 10.08 10.02
C ALA A 77 -0.95 10.99 10.80
N ALA A 78 -1.41 11.59 11.91
CA ALA A 78 -0.57 12.39 12.78
C ALA A 78 0.55 11.56 13.45
N GLU A 79 0.21 10.38 13.96
CA GLU A 79 1.19 9.45 14.53
C GLU A 79 2.19 8.96 13.50
N GLN A 80 1.74 8.65 12.29
CA GLN A 80 2.60 8.23 11.20
C GLN A 80 3.58 9.35 10.81
N ALA A 81 3.10 10.58 10.63
CA ALA A 81 3.96 11.73 10.31
C ALA A 81 5.02 12.00 11.40
N LEU A 82 4.65 11.83 12.68
CA LEU A 82 5.58 11.97 13.80
C LEU A 82 6.59 10.82 13.86
N LYS A 83 6.18 9.58 13.62
CA LYS A 83 7.10 8.42 13.55
C LYS A 83 8.09 8.55 12.40
N GLU A 84 7.61 8.98 11.23
CA GLU A 84 8.42 9.26 10.05
C GLU A 84 9.42 10.39 10.29
N SER A 85 9.08 11.35 11.14
CA SER A 85 9.92 12.51 11.48
C SER A 85 10.79 12.31 12.73
N GLY A 86 10.82 11.10 13.30
CA GLY A 86 11.61 10.80 14.50
C GLY A 86 11.12 11.50 15.79
N GLY A 87 9.84 11.89 15.84
CA GLY A 87 9.23 12.61 16.96
C GLY A 87 9.38 14.13 16.91
N ASP A 88 9.92 14.69 15.83
CA ASP A 88 10.03 16.14 15.63
C ASP A 88 8.74 16.72 15.03
N VAL A 89 8.04 17.53 15.82
CA VAL A 89 6.76 18.16 15.44
C VAL A 89 6.92 19.09 14.24
N VAL A 90 8.01 19.85 14.15
CA VAL A 90 8.21 20.84 13.09
C VAL A 90 8.41 20.15 11.75
N LYS A 91 9.22 19.08 11.72
CA LYS A 91 9.40 18.26 10.52
C LYS A 91 8.13 17.54 10.10
N ALA A 92 7.35 17.05 11.06
CA ALA A 92 6.07 16.41 10.78
C ALA A 92 5.09 17.40 10.13
N LEU A 93 4.99 18.63 10.65
CA LEU A 93 4.16 19.69 10.07
C LEU A 93 4.62 20.09 8.67
N GLN A 94 5.92 20.25 8.44
CA GLN A 94 6.48 20.55 7.11
C GLN A 94 6.17 19.47 6.06
N ARG A 95 5.95 18.23 6.49
CA ARG A 95 5.62 17.11 5.60
C ARG A 95 4.12 17.02 5.30
N LEU A 96 3.28 17.41 6.25
CA LEU A 96 1.83 17.43 6.11
C LEU A 96 1.32 18.66 5.35
N LEU A 97 2.10 19.73 5.36
CA LEU A 97 1.83 20.94 4.59
C LEU A 97 2.45 20.83 3.18
N PRO A 98 1.74 21.27 2.12
CA PRO A 98 2.25 21.28 0.75
C PRO A 98 3.37 22.31 0.52
#